data_AF-A0AAI9TM73-F1
#
_entry.id   AF-A0AAI9TM73-F1
#
_cell.length_a   1.000
_cell.length_b   1.000
_cell.length_c   1.000
_cell.angle_alpha   90.00
_cell.angle_beta   90.00
_cell.angle_gamma   90.00
#
_symmetry.space_group_name_H-M   'P 1'
#
loop_
_entity.id
_entity.type
_entity.pdbx_description
1 polymer ?
#
loop_
_entity_poly.entity_id
_entity_poly.type
_entity_poly.pdbx_seq_one_letter_code
_entity_poly.pdbx_strand_id
1 'polypeptide(L)'
;MKRAYSPESSPEYEPGKEIPLNDQRPILLSLNAPVSPPRKRSSIKWVKDGDGGDAIPPNASQLNTSPSLVAIEAGQVKVTDHLSTISAKLKECVRPVPTQSLPRLPINDWMELYRRNEHPEGRHFVIHQHDHPIAGPHYDLRLQFSETSSVSWSVMYGMPGDPNSQRLNRNATETRIHCLWNHLIETASHETGSMIIWDTGEYEILPYQMDPSGPETDDSRSEVSEDGHVSPEPISDSAKLREAFQNRKIRLRLHGTRLPKDYTIILRMDKTTDFARPIRQGPKRRRQSRPRVPQAPLTSDSGSPSPPPSEQNSRVDPTPQRCQSESQNSPTKAHVDDTYTADMEIQINNAYPGSSNTIGSIHQRRWYLSLDRESSGFEPTVNAGEVKERGRKKRWTPKLVGQGFEPFYVHGPDSERSVITARLGRDVLDDEAVEKFVPRRGWRPVLH
;
A
#
# COMPACT_ATOMS: atom_id res chain seq x y z
N MET A 1 -57.71 -27.55 -36.15
CA MET A 1 -57.58 -29.02 -36.16
C MET A 1 -56.92 -29.45 -34.85
N LYS A 2 -57.35 -30.60 -34.33
CA LYS A 2 -57.14 -31.13 -32.97
C LYS A 2 -55.72 -31.66 -32.69
N ARG A 3 -55.44 -31.83 -31.39
CA ARG A 3 -54.48 -32.73 -30.67
C ARG A 3 -53.13 -32.11 -30.27
N ALA A 4 -52.51 -32.43 -29.13
CA ALA A 4 -52.89 -33.08 -27.86
C ALA A 4 -51.66 -33.04 -26.90
N TYR A 5 -51.95 -33.12 -25.59
CA TYR A 5 -51.15 -33.57 -24.42
C TYR A 5 -50.04 -34.61 -24.71
N SER A 6 -49.00 -34.89 -23.91
CA SER A 6 -48.25 -34.34 -22.75
C SER A 6 -46.97 -35.25 -22.59
N PRO A 7 -46.40 -35.59 -21.40
CA PRO A 7 -45.06 -35.18 -20.94
C PRO A 7 -44.10 -36.36 -20.59
N GLU A 8 -43.05 -36.07 -19.80
CA GLU A 8 -42.08 -36.97 -19.12
C GLU A 8 -40.87 -37.42 -19.98
N SER A 9 -39.62 -37.34 -19.52
CA SER A 9 -39.08 -37.91 -18.27
C SER A 9 -37.67 -37.39 -17.99
N SER A 10 -37.37 -37.19 -16.70
CA SER A 10 -36.01 -37.10 -16.15
C SER A 10 -35.31 -38.46 -16.22
N PRO A 11 -33.97 -38.51 -16.08
CA PRO A 11 -33.37 -39.61 -15.34
C PRO A 11 -32.50 -39.15 -14.17
N GLU A 12 -32.54 -40.00 -13.16
CA GLU A 12 -31.89 -39.97 -11.87
C GLU A 12 -30.38 -40.26 -11.92
N TYR A 13 -29.83 -40.17 -10.73
CA TYR A 13 -28.46 -40.17 -10.22
C TYR A 13 -27.74 -41.53 -10.24
N GLU A 14 -26.46 -41.49 -9.82
CA GLU A 14 -25.55 -42.56 -9.33
C GLU A 14 -24.44 -43.05 -10.30
N PRO A 15 -23.28 -43.58 -9.81
CA PRO A 15 -22.32 -42.95 -8.89
C PRO A 15 -20.82 -43.22 -9.30
N GLY A 16 -19.88 -42.51 -8.67
CA GLY A 16 -18.52 -42.99 -8.33
C GLY A 16 -17.50 -43.31 -9.44
N LYS A 17 -16.50 -42.43 -9.60
CA LYS A 17 -15.12 -42.84 -9.93
C LYS A 17 -14.10 -42.01 -9.14
N GLU A 18 -13.51 -42.67 -8.15
CA GLU A 18 -12.29 -42.24 -7.46
C GLU A 18 -11.11 -42.21 -8.44
N ILE A 19 -10.28 -41.16 -8.36
CA ILE A 19 -8.97 -41.06 -9.03
C ILE A 19 -7.96 -40.53 -7.99
N PRO A 20 -6.74 -41.08 -7.91
CA PRO A 20 -6.04 -41.30 -6.65
C PRO A 20 -5.21 -40.11 -6.15
N LEU A 21 -5.04 -40.11 -4.82
CA LEU A 21 -4.04 -39.36 -4.05
C LEU A 21 -2.65 -39.52 -4.68
N ASN A 22 -2.09 -38.41 -5.19
CA ASN A 22 -0.67 -38.32 -5.46
C ASN A 22 -0.04 -37.38 -4.42
N ASP A 23 0.59 -37.99 -3.42
CA ASP A 23 1.40 -37.37 -2.37
C ASP A 23 2.71 -36.81 -2.96
N GLN A 24 2.61 -35.68 -3.67
CA GLN A 24 3.74 -34.80 -3.88
C GLN A 24 3.38 -33.43 -3.35
N ARG A 25 3.54 -33.28 -2.03
CA ARG A 25 3.60 -31.97 -1.38
C ARG A 25 4.79 -31.20 -1.98
N PRO A 26 4.58 -30.08 -2.67
CA PRO A 26 5.70 -29.20 -2.98
C PRO A 26 6.26 -28.68 -1.66
N ILE A 27 7.55 -28.94 -1.44
CA ILE A 27 8.31 -28.41 -0.31
C ILE A 27 8.29 -26.89 -0.43
N LEU A 28 7.42 -26.26 0.37
CA LEU A 28 7.32 -24.80 0.46
C LEU A 28 8.60 -24.25 1.09
N LEU A 29 9.47 -23.72 0.23
CA LEU A 29 10.69 -23.03 0.63
C LEU A 29 10.35 -21.67 1.26
N SER A 30 10.64 -21.59 2.56
CA SER A 30 11.17 -20.41 3.27
C SER A 30 10.22 -19.22 3.51
N LEU A 31 9.48 -19.32 4.63
CA LEU A 31 9.21 -18.22 5.56
C LEU A 31 10.51 -17.43 5.80
N ASN A 32 10.60 -16.17 5.33
CA ASN A 32 11.52 -15.09 5.73
C ASN A 32 11.63 -13.99 4.64
N ALA A 33 10.49 -13.54 4.08
CA ALA A 33 10.51 -12.44 3.11
C ALA A 33 10.24 -11.10 3.83
N PRO A 34 11.22 -10.18 3.89
CA PRO A 34 11.08 -8.91 4.61
C PRO A 34 10.03 -8.00 3.97
N VAL A 35 9.27 -7.32 4.83
CA VAL A 35 8.37 -6.21 4.46
C VAL A 35 9.22 -5.12 3.77
N SER A 36 8.85 -4.79 2.54
CA SER A 36 9.65 -3.99 1.59
C SER A 36 9.90 -2.53 2.03
N PRO A 37 10.92 -1.82 1.46
CA PRO A 37 11.56 -2.07 0.17
C PRO A 37 12.96 -2.72 0.23
N PRO A 38 13.41 -3.37 -0.87
CA PRO A 38 14.40 -4.45 -0.86
C PRO A 38 15.84 -4.00 -0.59
N ARG A 39 16.60 -4.84 0.15
CA ARG A 39 18.06 -4.69 0.32
C ARG A 39 18.81 -5.14 -0.95
N LYS A 40 19.82 -4.36 -1.35
CA LYS A 40 20.85 -4.75 -2.32
C LYS A 40 21.72 -5.86 -1.71
N ARG A 41 21.87 -6.99 -2.40
CA ARG A 41 22.77 -8.09 -2.00
C ARG A 41 24.22 -7.60 -1.97
N SER A 42 24.84 -7.59 -0.79
CA SER A 42 26.30 -7.67 -0.64
C SER A 42 26.64 -9.08 -0.16
N SER A 43 27.45 -9.77 -0.98
CA SER A 43 28.07 -11.06 -0.71
C SER A 43 28.86 -11.03 0.61
N ILE A 44 28.57 -11.95 1.53
CA ILE A 44 29.47 -12.28 2.65
C ILE A 44 29.55 -13.81 2.79
N LYS A 45 30.80 -14.25 2.89
CA LYS A 45 31.32 -15.61 2.90
C LYS A 45 30.89 -16.40 4.15
N TRP A 46 30.77 -17.72 3.94
CA TRP A 46 30.66 -18.75 4.97
C TRP A 46 31.95 -18.85 5.80
N VAL A 47 31.82 -18.96 7.13
CA VAL A 47 32.82 -19.56 8.03
C VAL A 47 32.10 -20.40 9.09
N LYS A 48 32.72 -21.56 9.37
CA LYS A 48 32.30 -22.74 10.13
C LYS A 48 32.09 -22.57 11.65
N ASP A 49 31.19 -23.44 12.14
CA ASP A 49 31.21 -24.31 13.33
C ASP A 49 32.02 -23.94 14.58
N GLY A 50 31.33 -23.99 15.72
CA GLY A 50 31.89 -24.08 17.07
C GLY A 50 30.85 -24.56 18.07
N ASP A 51 30.99 -25.82 18.48
CA ASP A 51 30.29 -26.56 19.53
C ASP A 51 30.55 -25.99 20.94
N GLY A 52 29.64 -26.21 21.88
CA GLY A 52 29.81 -25.84 23.29
C GLY A 52 28.49 -25.66 24.04
N GLY A 53 27.96 -26.75 24.59
CA GLY A 53 26.86 -26.71 25.55
C GLY A 53 27.29 -26.25 26.95
N ASP A 54 26.33 -25.71 27.70
CA ASP A 54 26.33 -25.72 29.16
C ASP A 54 24.91 -25.50 29.70
N ALA A 55 24.65 -26.10 30.87
CA ALA A 55 23.33 -26.45 31.38
C ALA A 55 22.80 -25.55 32.54
N ILE A 56 21.50 -25.75 32.86
CA ILE A 56 20.77 -25.50 34.14
C ILE A 56 20.09 -24.10 34.26
N PRO A 57 18.89 -23.91 34.90
CA PRO A 57 17.97 -24.86 35.59
C PRO A 57 16.50 -24.88 35.10
N PRO A 58 15.69 -25.87 35.55
CA PRO A 58 14.25 -25.92 35.35
C PRO A 58 13.51 -25.36 36.58
N ASN A 59 12.94 -24.16 36.48
CA ASN A 59 11.69 -23.78 37.16
C ASN A 59 11.33 -22.31 36.87
N ALA A 60 10.43 -22.12 35.92
CA ALA A 60 9.54 -20.97 35.87
C ALA A 60 8.19 -21.49 35.38
N SER A 61 7.42 -21.98 36.34
CA SER A 61 6.03 -22.37 36.17
C SER A 61 5.21 -21.21 35.63
N GLN A 62 4.54 -21.44 34.50
CA GLN A 62 3.25 -20.87 34.13
C GLN A 62 3.10 -19.33 34.25
N LEU A 63 3.61 -18.61 33.24
CA LEU A 63 3.16 -17.25 32.93
C LEU A 63 2.43 -17.27 31.59
N ASN A 64 1.11 -17.14 31.64
CA ASN A 64 0.15 -16.80 30.58
C ASN A 64 0.52 -17.19 29.14
N THR A 65 0.02 -18.35 28.71
CA THR A 65 0.12 -18.96 27.37
C THR A 65 -0.67 -18.23 26.27
N SER A 66 -0.81 -16.92 26.36
CA SER A 66 -1.39 -16.13 25.26
C SER A 66 -0.28 -15.78 24.27
N PRO A 67 -0.41 -16.11 22.98
CA PRO A 67 0.61 -15.78 21.99
C PRO A 67 0.80 -14.26 21.87
N SER A 68 2.06 -13.81 21.77
CA SER A 68 2.40 -12.40 21.52
C SER A 68 1.81 -11.94 20.18
N LEU A 69 1.31 -10.70 20.13
CA LEU A 69 0.75 -10.13 18.90
C LEU A 69 1.81 -10.04 17.79
N VAL A 70 3.07 -9.80 18.15
CA VAL A 70 4.21 -9.81 17.21
C VAL A 70 4.35 -11.17 16.54
N ALA A 71 4.24 -12.26 17.32
CA ALA A 71 4.38 -13.62 16.80
C ALA A 71 3.20 -14.01 15.90
N ILE A 72 2.01 -13.46 16.16
CA ILE A 72 0.84 -13.62 15.29
C ILE A 72 1.06 -12.85 13.98
N GLU A 73 1.48 -11.59 14.05
CA GLU A 73 1.79 -10.74 12.88
C GLU A 73 2.84 -11.37 11.97
N ALA A 74 3.91 -11.89 12.56
CA ALA A 74 5.00 -12.56 11.87
C ALA A 74 4.63 -13.96 11.32
N GLY A 75 3.41 -14.45 11.58
CA GLY A 75 2.96 -15.77 11.16
C GLY A 75 3.68 -16.93 11.87
N GLN A 76 4.30 -16.67 13.02
CA GLN A 76 5.00 -17.68 13.82
C GLN A 76 4.04 -18.51 14.67
N VAL A 77 2.85 -17.97 14.97
CA VAL A 77 1.78 -18.66 15.68
C VAL A 77 0.55 -18.77 14.78
N LYS A 78 -0.01 -19.98 14.66
CA LYS A 78 -1.28 -20.19 13.98
C LYS A 78 -2.44 -19.90 14.94
N VAL A 79 -3.21 -18.87 14.62
CA VAL A 79 -4.42 -18.49 15.37
C VAL A 79 -5.66 -18.85 14.54
N THR A 80 -6.64 -19.47 15.18
CA THR A 80 -7.93 -19.82 14.55
C THR A 80 -8.93 -18.68 14.68
N ASP A 81 -9.06 -18.12 15.89
CA ASP A 81 -9.92 -16.98 16.18
C ASP A 81 -9.08 -15.74 16.48
N HIS A 82 -8.74 -15.00 15.42
CA HIS A 82 -7.95 -13.78 15.52
C HIS A 82 -8.69 -12.71 16.31
N LEU A 83 -10.01 -12.58 16.13
CA LEU A 83 -10.80 -11.55 16.77
C LEU A 83 -10.83 -11.70 18.29
N SER A 84 -11.15 -12.89 18.79
CA SER A 84 -11.19 -13.13 20.24
C SER A 84 -9.79 -13.04 20.87
N THR A 85 -8.77 -13.57 20.20
CA THR A 85 -7.38 -13.53 20.71
C THR A 85 -6.86 -12.10 20.80
N ILE A 86 -6.99 -11.32 19.71
CA ILE A 86 -6.46 -9.96 19.64
C ILE A 86 -7.28 -9.03 20.54
N SER A 87 -8.61 -9.13 20.54
CA SER A 87 -9.45 -8.28 21.40
C SER A 87 -9.19 -8.51 22.89
N ALA A 88 -8.95 -9.75 23.32
CA ALA A 88 -8.56 -10.05 24.70
C ALA A 88 -7.23 -9.35 25.06
N LYS A 89 -6.24 -9.40 24.17
CA LYS A 89 -4.96 -8.70 24.36
C LYS A 89 -5.09 -7.20 24.40
N LEU A 90 -5.84 -6.60 23.47
CA LEU A 90 -6.02 -5.16 23.45
C LEU A 90 -6.76 -4.64 24.68
N LYS A 91 -7.69 -5.43 25.26
CA LYS A 91 -8.37 -5.08 26.54
C LYS A 91 -7.39 -4.89 27.69
N GLU A 92 -6.32 -5.69 27.76
CA GLU A 92 -5.29 -5.59 28.80
C GLU A 92 -4.46 -4.30 28.69
N CYS A 93 -4.33 -3.74 27.48
CA CYS A 93 -3.46 -2.62 27.18
C CYS A 93 -4.19 -1.26 27.06
N VAL A 94 -5.49 -1.20 27.29
CA VAL A 94 -6.29 0.03 27.21
C VAL A 94 -5.75 1.10 28.17
N ARG A 95 -5.46 2.29 27.64
CA ARG A 95 -5.12 3.47 28.45
C ARG A 95 -6.36 4.29 28.81
N PRO A 96 -6.37 4.96 29.98
CA PRO A 96 -7.40 5.94 30.31
C PRO A 96 -7.48 7.03 29.25
N VAL A 97 -8.69 7.49 28.94
CA VAL A 97 -8.88 8.62 28.03
C VAL A 97 -8.36 9.88 28.74
N PRO A 98 -7.49 10.69 28.09
CA PRO A 98 -7.13 12.00 28.61
C PRO A 98 -8.38 12.87 28.85
N THR A 99 -8.24 13.95 29.62
CA THR A 99 -9.32 14.91 29.88
C THR A 99 -9.88 15.60 28.64
N GLN A 100 -9.18 15.54 27.49
CA GLN A 100 -9.70 15.95 26.19
C GLN A 100 -10.51 14.82 25.55
N SER A 101 -11.67 15.15 24.96
CA SER A 101 -12.48 14.19 24.21
C SER A 101 -11.72 13.75 22.95
N LEU A 102 -11.04 12.63 23.04
CA LEU A 102 -10.47 11.95 21.88
C LEU A 102 -11.54 11.01 21.29
N PRO A 103 -11.66 10.93 19.95
CA PRO A 103 -12.50 9.92 19.33
C PRO A 103 -12.07 8.52 19.78
N ARG A 104 -13.03 7.73 20.29
CA ARG A 104 -12.78 6.40 20.84
C ARG A 104 -13.88 5.45 20.43
N LEU A 105 -13.48 4.28 19.93
CA LEU A 105 -14.37 3.17 19.64
C LEU A 105 -14.21 2.12 20.75
N PRO A 106 -15.25 1.86 21.56
CA PRO A 106 -15.23 0.78 22.54
C PRO A 106 -14.87 -0.56 21.91
N ILE A 107 -14.13 -1.41 22.63
CA ILE A 107 -13.66 -2.69 22.08
C ILE A 107 -14.83 -3.57 21.62
N ASN A 108 -15.97 -3.55 22.31
CA ASN A 108 -17.14 -4.34 21.90
C ASN A 108 -17.72 -3.84 20.57
N ASP A 109 -17.88 -2.54 20.40
CA ASP A 109 -18.38 -1.91 19.17
C ASP A 109 -17.41 -2.15 18.00
N TRP A 110 -16.11 -2.11 18.27
CA TRP A 110 -15.07 -2.46 17.31
C TRP A 110 -15.13 -3.94 16.89
N MET A 111 -15.34 -4.86 17.83
CA MET A 111 -15.54 -6.28 17.51
C MET A 111 -16.79 -6.51 16.68
N GLU A 112 -17.88 -5.81 16.97
CA GLU A 112 -19.12 -5.86 16.19
C GLU A 112 -18.92 -5.31 14.77
N LEU A 113 -18.24 -4.17 14.64
CA LEU A 113 -17.84 -3.58 13.35
C LEU A 113 -17.03 -4.56 12.50
N TYR A 114 -16.09 -5.30 13.10
CA TYR A 114 -15.32 -6.30 12.37
C TYR A 114 -16.21 -7.48 11.94
N ARG A 115 -16.97 -8.07 12.87
CA ARG A 115 -17.83 -9.25 12.59
C ARG A 115 -18.86 -8.97 11.51
N ARG A 116 -19.52 -7.81 11.55
CA ARG A 116 -20.55 -7.47 10.55
C ARG A 116 -19.99 -7.27 9.15
N ASN A 117 -18.67 -7.14 8.99
CA ASN A 117 -17.98 -7.05 7.71
C ASN A 117 -17.24 -8.36 7.33
N GLU A 118 -17.32 -9.41 8.16
CA GLU A 118 -16.70 -10.72 7.89
C GLU A 118 -17.54 -11.53 6.89
N HIS A 119 -17.69 -10.98 5.69
CA HIS A 119 -18.42 -11.59 4.57
C HIS A 119 -17.84 -11.10 3.22
N PRO A 120 -18.15 -11.76 2.09
CA PRO A 120 -17.57 -11.43 0.78
C PRO A 120 -17.74 -9.97 0.32
N GLU A 121 -18.86 -9.36 0.71
CA GLU A 121 -19.20 -7.97 0.39
C GLU A 121 -18.86 -6.96 1.48
N GLY A 122 -17.99 -7.34 2.43
CA GLY A 122 -17.57 -6.46 3.52
C GLY A 122 -16.87 -5.21 3.02
N ARG A 123 -17.04 -4.11 3.75
CA ARG A 123 -16.51 -2.79 3.42
C ARG A 123 -15.75 -2.16 4.59
N HIS A 124 -15.11 -3.00 5.41
CA HIS A 124 -14.29 -2.53 6.52
C HIS A 124 -13.04 -1.82 6.00
N PHE A 125 -12.68 -0.71 6.62
CA PHE A 125 -11.37 -0.09 6.43
C PHE A 125 -10.65 0.09 7.76
N VAL A 126 -9.33 0.12 7.67
CA VAL A 126 -8.45 0.53 8.77
C VAL A 126 -7.42 1.51 8.24
N ILE A 127 -7.04 2.46 9.08
CA ILE A 127 -5.86 3.29 8.90
C ILE A 127 -4.93 2.96 10.05
N HIS A 128 -3.83 2.28 9.75
CA HIS A 128 -2.77 2.10 10.74
C HIS A 128 -1.80 3.27 10.67
N GLN A 129 -1.38 3.78 11.83
CA GLN A 129 -0.12 4.51 11.88
C GLN A 129 1.01 3.51 12.08
N HIS A 130 2.04 3.60 11.25
CA HIS A 130 3.20 2.71 11.29
C HIS A 130 4.50 3.52 11.40
N ASP A 131 5.17 3.47 12.55
CA ASP A 131 6.50 4.05 12.74
C ASP A 131 7.58 2.99 12.48
N HIS A 132 7.87 2.79 11.19
CA HIS A 132 8.82 1.77 10.75
C HIS A 132 10.27 2.27 10.82
N PRO A 133 11.26 1.50 11.32
CA PRO A 133 12.64 1.97 11.51
C PRO A 133 13.35 2.40 10.20
N ILE A 134 13.07 1.70 9.09
CA ILE A 134 13.64 1.99 7.76
C ILE A 134 12.78 2.97 6.93
N ALA A 135 11.48 2.73 6.81
CA ALA A 135 10.59 3.58 6.00
C ALA A 135 10.21 4.89 6.72
N GLY A 136 10.29 4.92 8.04
CA GLY A 136 9.84 6.01 8.88
C GLY A 136 8.31 6.05 9.05
N PRO A 137 7.81 7.07 9.77
CA PRO A 137 6.39 7.22 10.01
C PRO A 137 5.56 7.34 8.72
N HIS A 138 4.54 6.52 8.61
CA HIS A 138 3.55 6.55 7.53
C HIS A 138 2.20 6.00 8.01
N TYR A 139 1.18 6.10 7.16
CA TYR A 139 -0.16 5.67 7.48
C TYR A 139 -0.66 4.69 6.42
N ASP A 140 -0.95 3.46 6.83
CA ASP A 140 -1.45 2.43 5.93
C ASP A 140 -2.97 2.49 5.88
N LEU A 141 -3.52 2.98 4.77
CA LEU A 141 -4.94 2.84 4.46
C LEU A 141 -5.16 1.44 3.89
N ARG A 142 -6.03 0.65 4.51
CA ARG A 142 -6.41 -0.69 4.02
C ARG A 142 -7.90 -0.79 3.84
N LEU A 143 -8.34 -1.24 2.66
CA LEU A 143 -9.75 -1.39 2.30
C LEU A 143 -10.03 -2.85 2.02
N GLN A 144 -10.98 -3.42 2.76
CA GLN A 144 -11.49 -4.77 2.48
C GLN A 144 -12.14 -4.80 1.09
N PHE A 145 -11.83 -5.80 0.27
CA PHE A 145 -12.49 -6.00 -1.04
C PHE A 145 -13.04 -7.43 -1.22
N SER A 146 -12.80 -8.30 -0.24
CA SER A 146 -13.36 -9.66 -0.15
C SER A 146 -13.47 -10.07 1.32
N GLU A 147 -14.02 -11.26 1.57
CA GLU A 147 -14.17 -11.82 2.91
C GLU A 147 -12.85 -11.88 3.70
N THR A 148 -11.74 -12.15 3.01
CA THR A 148 -10.45 -12.40 3.68
C THR A 148 -9.36 -11.40 3.32
N SER A 149 -9.60 -10.50 2.36
CA SER A 149 -8.52 -9.73 1.73
C SER A 149 -8.79 -8.23 1.68
N SER A 150 -7.72 -7.46 1.82
CA SER A 150 -7.71 -6.01 1.80
C SER A 150 -6.58 -5.48 0.91
N VAL A 151 -6.90 -4.45 0.14
CA VAL A 151 -5.93 -3.70 -0.66
C VAL A 151 -5.40 -2.56 0.19
N SER A 152 -4.12 -2.21 0.05
CA SER A 152 -3.48 -1.28 0.96
C SER A 152 -2.56 -0.28 0.26
N TRP A 153 -2.48 0.91 0.85
CA TRP A 153 -1.58 1.99 0.47
C TRP A 153 -0.89 2.59 1.68
N SER A 154 0.43 2.72 1.58
CA SER A 154 1.26 3.49 2.51
C SER A 154 1.22 4.98 2.13
N VAL A 155 0.58 5.79 2.96
CA VAL A 155 0.37 7.23 2.76
C VAL A 155 1.39 8.01 3.58
N MET A 156 2.32 8.66 2.89
CA MET A 156 3.31 9.51 3.54
C MET A 156 2.63 10.77 4.10
N TYR A 157 2.94 11.10 5.35
CA TYR A 157 2.42 12.28 6.07
C TYR A 157 0.93 12.24 6.45
N GLY A 158 0.29 11.07 6.34
CA GLY A 158 -1.08 10.86 6.80
C GLY A 158 -2.16 11.49 5.92
N MET A 159 -3.38 11.42 6.45
CA MET A 159 -4.61 11.83 5.75
C MET A 159 -4.70 13.35 5.56
N PRO A 160 -5.16 13.85 4.40
CA PRO A 160 -5.32 15.28 4.15
C PRO A 160 -6.57 15.82 4.87
N GLY A 161 -6.38 16.66 5.90
CA GLY A 161 -7.48 17.23 6.68
C GLY A 161 -7.74 18.73 6.50
N ASP A 162 -6.90 19.46 5.77
CA ASP A 162 -7.12 20.89 5.50
C ASP A 162 -7.50 21.12 4.02
N PRO A 163 -8.73 21.59 3.72
CA PRO A 163 -9.16 21.88 2.35
C PRO A 163 -8.33 22.98 1.67
N ASN A 164 -7.63 23.81 2.45
CA ASN A 164 -6.81 24.93 1.99
C ASN A 164 -5.30 24.65 2.06
N SER A 165 -4.88 23.42 2.37
CA SER A 165 -3.47 23.08 2.53
C SER A 165 -2.63 23.47 1.31
N GLN A 166 -1.40 23.90 1.53
CA GLN A 166 -0.41 24.12 0.48
C GLN A 166 -0.02 22.81 -0.22
N ARG A 167 -0.14 21.68 0.46
CA ARG A 167 0.18 20.34 -0.06
C ARG A 167 -1.09 19.51 -0.21
N LEU A 168 -1.79 19.74 -1.31
CA LEU A 168 -3.09 19.12 -1.59
C LEU A 168 -3.05 17.61 -1.88
N ASN A 169 -1.93 17.14 -2.43
CA ASN A 169 -1.74 15.72 -2.73
C ASN A 169 -0.78 15.09 -1.72
N ARG A 170 -1.09 13.87 -1.31
CA ARG A 170 -0.22 12.96 -0.57
C ARG A 170 0.25 11.87 -1.52
N ASN A 171 1.53 11.50 -1.42
CA ASN A 171 2.00 10.30 -2.10
C ASN A 171 1.49 9.08 -1.34
N ALA A 172 0.83 8.17 -2.05
CA ALA A 172 0.38 6.90 -1.55
C ALA A 172 1.08 5.80 -2.36
N THR A 173 1.71 4.83 -1.71
CA THR A 173 2.37 3.70 -2.40
C THR A 173 1.56 2.46 -2.13
N GLU A 174 1.09 1.81 -3.19
CA GLU A 174 0.40 0.52 -3.09
C GLU A 174 1.31 -0.49 -2.37
N THR A 175 0.80 -1.20 -1.38
CA THR A 175 1.52 -2.26 -0.65
C THR A 175 0.95 -3.62 -1.04
N ARG A 176 1.38 -4.69 -0.37
CA ARG A 176 0.88 -6.03 -0.69
C ARG A 176 -0.58 -6.20 -0.24
N ILE A 177 -1.28 -7.18 -0.80
CA ILE A 177 -2.61 -7.54 -0.30
C ILE A 177 -2.47 -8.11 1.11
N HIS A 178 -3.22 -7.56 2.05
CA HIS A 178 -3.26 -8.00 3.45
C HIS A 178 -4.51 -8.84 3.70
N CYS A 179 -4.38 -9.82 4.59
CA CYS A 179 -5.54 -10.51 5.17
C CYS A 179 -6.39 -9.57 6.03
N LEU A 180 -7.71 -9.81 6.08
CA LEU A 180 -8.66 -8.96 6.80
C LEU A 180 -8.32 -8.86 8.30
N TRP A 181 -7.89 -9.96 8.92
CA TRP A 181 -7.53 -9.96 10.35
C TRP A 181 -6.37 -9.02 10.69
N ASN A 182 -5.51 -8.64 9.72
CA ASN A 182 -4.50 -7.60 9.94
C ASN A 182 -5.12 -6.23 10.25
N HIS A 183 -6.42 -6.03 10.04
CA HIS A 183 -7.12 -4.83 10.48
C HIS A 183 -7.23 -4.73 12.01
N LEU A 184 -6.99 -5.84 12.72
CA LEU A 184 -7.20 -5.92 14.15
C LEU A 184 -5.97 -5.55 14.99
N ILE A 185 -4.79 -5.50 14.37
CA ILE A 185 -3.54 -5.65 15.10
C ILE A 185 -2.91 -4.33 15.51
N GLU A 186 -2.52 -4.24 16.78
CA GLU A 186 -1.62 -3.21 17.30
C GLU A 186 -0.42 -3.92 17.90
N THR A 187 0.76 -3.68 17.36
CA THR A 187 1.95 -4.43 17.75
C THR A 187 3.21 -3.64 17.47
N ALA A 188 4.34 -4.07 18.02
CA ALA A 188 5.63 -3.47 17.73
C ALA A 188 6.77 -4.49 17.79
N SER A 189 7.74 -4.35 16.88
CA SER A 189 8.98 -5.13 16.94
C SER A 189 10.20 -4.26 16.56
N HIS A 190 11.41 -4.79 16.72
CA HIS A 190 12.63 -4.12 16.24
C HIS A 190 12.68 -4.00 14.72
N GLU A 191 12.10 -4.97 14.02
CA GLU A 191 12.11 -5.07 12.56
C GLU A 191 11.05 -4.17 11.93
N THR A 192 9.84 -4.18 12.50
CA THR A 192 8.67 -3.49 11.92
C THR A 192 8.42 -2.13 12.58
N GLY A 193 8.89 -1.90 13.81
CA GLY A 193 8.55 -0.70 14.58
C GLY A 193 7.11 -0.73 15.10
N SER A 194 6.59 0.40 15.58
CA SER A 194 5.27 0.43 16.22
C SER A 194 4.13 0.58 15.22
N MET A 195 3.04 -0.15 15.41
CA MET A 195 1.81 -0.06 14.63
C MET A 195 0.59 0.09 15.55
N ILE A 196 -0.23 1.11 15.29
CA ILE A 196 -1.48 1.38 16.03
C ILE A 196 -2.65 1.59 15.06
N ILE A 197 -3.88 1.28 15.51
CA ILE A 197 -5.11 1.58 14.77
C ILE A 197 -5.43 3.08 14.92
N TRP A 198 -5.02 3.89 13.94
CA TRP A 198 -5.22 5.34 13.96
C TRP A 198 -6.68 5.71 13.69
N ASP A 199 -7.35 5.01 12.78
CA ASP A 199 -8.79 5.07 12.56
C ASP A 199 -9.31 3.76 11.96
N THR A 200 -10.61 3.50 12.10
CA THR A 200 -11.26 2.30 11.55
C THR A 200 -12.75 2.54 11.39
N GLY A 201 -13.38 1.86 10.45
CA GLY A 201 -14.79 2.06 10.13
C GLY A 201 -15.22 1.34 8.86
N GLU A 202 -16.26 1.88 8.21
CA GLU A 202 -16.73 1.41 6.91
C GLU A 202 -16.51 2.45 5.82
N TYR A 203 -16.34 1.99 4.59
CA TYR A 203 -16.16 2.88 3.45
C TYR A 203 -17.31 2.80 2.45
N GLU A 204 -17.54 3.89 1.73
CA GLU A 204 -18.48 3.98 0.61
C GLU A 204 -17.71 4.39 -0.65
N ILE A 205 -17.97 3.72 -1.78
CA ILE A 205 -17.41 4.12 -3.07
C ILE A 205 -18.42 5.03 -3.78
N LEU A 206 -18.00 6.27 -4.00
CA LEU A 206 -18.82 7.27 -4.66
C LEU A 206 -18.72 7.11 -6.18
N PRO A 207 -19.83 7.29 -6.92
CA PRO A 207 -19.84 7.15 -8.36
C PRO A 207 -18.86 8.12 -9.02
N TYR A 208 -18.20 7.61 -10.04
CA TYR A 208 -17.41 8.41 -10.96
C TYR A 208 -18.23 8.64 -12.22
N GLN A 209 -18.69 9.87 -12.45
CA GLN A 209 -19.17 10.25 -13.77
C GLN A 209 -17.93 10.35 -14.67
N MET A 210 -17.74 9.37 -15.54
CA MET A 210 -16.89 9.55 -16.70
C MET A 210 -17.58 10.59 -17.58
N ASP A 211 -17.00 11.79 -17.73
CA ASP A 211 -17.44 12.68 -18.81
C ASP A 211 -17.23 11.92 -20.12
N PRO A 212 -18.28 11.63 -20.91
CA PRO A 212 -18.16 10.88 -22.15
C PRO A 212 -17.43 11.65 -23.26
N SER A 213 -16.92 12.85 -22.98
CA SER A 213 -16.17 13.68 -23.93
C SER A 213 -14.73 13.16 -24.14
N GLY A 214 -14.60 11.94 -24.67
CA GLY A 214 -13.54 11.66 -25.63
C GLY A 214 -13.92 12.30 -26.98
N PRO A 215 -12.97 12.54 -27.90
CA PRO A 215 -13.33 12.95 -29.24
C PRO A 215 -14.21 11.85 -29.86
N GLU A 216 -15.47 12.16 -30.10
CA GLU A 216 -16.38 11.35 -30.90
C GLU A 216 -15.73 11.11 -32.26
N THR A 217 -15.24 9.90 -32.49
CA THR A 217 -15.15 9.39 -33.85
C THR A 217 -16.57 9.00 -34.24
N ASP A 218 -17.12 9.78 -35.16
CA ASP A 218 -18.32 9.50 -35.94
C ASP A 218 -18.26 8.07 -36.49
N ASP A 219 -19.02 7.16 -35.88
CA ASP A 219 -19.49 5.96 -36.56
C ASP A 219 -20.97 5.78 -36.24
N SER A 220 -21.72 5.78 -37.34
CA SER A 220 -23.16 5.90 -37.41
C SER A 220 -23.91 4.69 -36.82
N ARG A 221 -24.90 5.03 -35.97
CA ARG A 221 -26.23 4.41 -35.82
C ARG A 221 -26.30 2.93 -35.41
N SER A 222 -26.81 2.72 -34.20
CA SER A 222 -27.81 1.69 -33.90
C SER A 222 -28.70 2.20 -32.78
N GLU A 223 -29.94 2.58 -33.12
CA GLU A 223 -31.01 2.79 -32.15
C GLU A 223 -31.28 1.45 -31.46
N VAL A 224 -31.00 1.35 -30.16
CA VAL A 224 -31.52 0.26 -29.33
C VAL A 224 -32.56 0.86 -28.39
N SER A 225 -33.74 0.27 -28.48
CA SER A 225 -34.99 0.65 -27.85
C SER A 225 -34.85 0.85 -26.34
N GLU A 226 -35.52 1.90 -25.85
CA GLU A 226 -35.94 2.02 -24.46
C GLU A 226 -36.88 0.86 -24.13
N ASP A 227 -36.37 -0.18 -23.46
CA ASP A 227 -37.22 -1.13 -22.77
C ASP A 227 -36.48 -1.77 -21.59
N GLY A 228 -37.14 -1.74 -20.42
CA GLY A 228 -36.70 -2.40 -19.20
C GLY A 228 -35.92 -1.53 -18.21
N HIS A 229 -36.64 -0.72 -17.42
CA HIS A 229 -36.20 -0.30 -16.08
C HIS A 229 -36.08 -1.55 -15.17
N VAL A 230 -35.06 -2.38 -15.40
CA VAL A 230 -34.53 -3.25 -14.35
C VAL A 230 -33.71 -2.32 -13.47
N SER A 231 -34.22 -1.97 -12.29
CA SER A 231 -33.38 -1.36 -11.27
C SER A 231 -32.14 -2.25 -11.13
N PRO A 232 -30.92 -1.78 -11.47
CA PRO A 232 -29.74 -2.58 -11.24
C PRO A 232 -29.74 -2.94 -9.76
N GLU A 233 -29.54 -4.22 -9.42
CA GLU A 233 -29.34 -4.56 -8.02
C GLU A 233 -28.23 -3.66 -7.47
N PRO A 234 -28.39 -3.14 -6.24
CA PRO A 234 -27.40 -2.24 -5.66
C PRO A 234 -26.06 -2.94 -5.58
N ILE A 235 -25.13 -2.56 -6.47
CA ILE A 235 -23.77 -3.07 -6.51
C ILE A 235 -23.11 -2.74 -5.16
N SER A 236 -22.49 -3.74 -4.53
CA SER A 236 -21.79 -3.55 -3.26
C SER A 236 -20.60 -2.59 -3.40
N ASP A 237 -20.23 -1.92 -2.31
CA ASP A 237 -19.05 -1.04 -2.32
C ASP A 237 -17.75 -1.81 -2.56
N SER A 238 -17.68 -3.10 -2.19
CA SER A 238 -16.55 -3.98 -2.51
C SER A 238 -16.40 -4.19 -4.02
N ALA A 239 -17.51 -4.37 -4.74
CA ALA A 239 -17.53 -4.52 -6.19
C ALA A 239 -17.18 -3.20 -6.89
N LYS A 240 -17.76 -2.08 -6.43
CA LYS A 240 -17.38 -0.74 -6.91
C LYS A 240 -15.90 -0.46 -6.69
N LEU A 241 -15.32 -0.91 -5.56
CA LEU A 241 -13.90 -0.75 -5.27
C LEU A 241 -13.04 -1.50 -6.30
N ARG A 242 -13.40 -2.74 -6.64
CA ARG A 242 -12.67 -3.53 -7.66
C ARG A 242 -12.67 -2.81 -9.01
N GLU A 243 -13.83 -2.29 -9.43
CA GLU A 243 -13.97 -1.53 -10.67
C GLU A 243 -13.16 -0.22 -10.63
N ALA A 244 -13.31 0.57 -9.56
CA ALA A 244 -12.61 1.84 -9.38
C ALA A 244 -11.07 1.66 -9.32
N PHE A 245 -10.61 0.55 -8.74
CA PHE A 245 -9.19 0.19 -8.70
C PHE A 245 -8.65 -0.08 -10.11
N GLN A 246 -9.38 -0.86 -10.92
CA GLN A 246 -9.03 -1.12 -12.33
C GLN A 246 -9.04 0.16 -13.17
N ASN A 247 -10.01 1.05 -12.89
CA ASN A 247 -10.13 2.37 -13.51
C ASN A 247 -9.07 3.38 -12.99
N ARG A 248 -8.18 2.96 -12.08
CA ARG A 248 -7.07 3.75 -11.53
C ARG A 248 -7.48 5.04 -10.82
N LYS A 249 -8.75 5.15 -10.44
CA LYS A 249 -9.32 6.30 -9.76
C LYS A 249 -10.44 5.85 -8.82
N ILE A 250 -10.21 6.01 -7.53
CA ILE A 250 -11.12 5.60 -6.47
C ILE A 250 -11.57 6.87 -5.74
N ARG A 251 -12.88 7.12 -5.76
CA ARG A 251 -13.52 8.18 -4.98
C ARG A 251 -14.15 7.53 -3.75
N LEU A 252 -13.61 7.81 -2.59
CA LEU A 252 -13.80 7.01 -1.38
C LEU A 252 -14.26 7.92 -0.25
N ARG A 253 -15.42 7.60 0.33
CA ARG A 253 -15.88 8.19 1.59
C ARG A 253 -15.58 7.24 2.74
N LEU A 254 -15.01 7.77 3.82
CA LEU A 254 -14.62 7.00 4.99
C LEU A 254 -15.51 7.38 6.18
N HIS A 255 -16.24 6.40 6.70
CA HIS A 255 -17.06 6.52 7.91
C HIS A 255 -16.26 6.01 9.10
N GLY A 256 -15.27 6.80 9.51
CA GLY A 256 -14.34 6.47 10.59
C GLY A 256 -14.83 6.88 11.98
N THR A 257 -14.11 6.42 12.98
CA THR A 257 -14.27 6.86 14.37
C THR A 257 -13.63 8.23 14.57
N ARG A 258 -12.45 8.43 13.99
CA ARG A 258 -11.67 9.67 14.11
C ARG A 258 -11.94 10.65 12.98
N LEU A 259 -12.04 10.17 11.74
CA LEU A 259 -12.23 11.04 10.59
C LEU A 259 -13.57 11.80 10.69
N PRO A 260 -13.63 13.07 10.25
CA PRO A 260 -14.87 13.84 10.28
C PRO A 260 -15.99 13.22 9.44
N LYS A 261 -17.22 13.62 9.73
CA LYS A 261 -18.38 13.26 8.91
C LYS A 261 -18.17 13.70 7.46
N ASP A 262 -18.63 12.87 6.52
CA ASP A 262 -18.56 13.08 5.07
C ASP A 262 -17.13 13.18 4.50
N TYR A 263 -16.11 12.81 5.29
CA TYR A 263 -14.71 12.82 4.85
C TYR A 263 -14.51 11.95 3.61
N THR A 264 -14.21 12.62 2.50
CA THR A 264 -14.11 11.99 1.18
C THR A 264 -12.75 12.28 0.56
N ILE A 265 -12.09 11.26 0.05
CA ILE A 265 -10.80 11.34 -0.63
C ILE A 265 -10.85 10.75 -2.03
N ILE A 266 -9.88 11.13 -2.84
CA ILE A 266 -9.65 10.58 -4.17
C ILE A 266 -8.27 9.95 -4.18
N LEU A 267 -8.20 8.65 -4.45
CA LEU A 267 -6.97 7.97 -4.85
C LEU A 267 -6.92 7.90 -6.37
N ARG A 268 -5.82 8.34 -6.97
CA ARG A 268 -5.61 8.26 -8.42
C ARG A 268 -4.20 7.79 -8.75
N MET A 269 -4.06 6.93 -9.75
CA MET A 269 -2.75 6.70 -10.35
C MET A 269 -2.45 7.77 -11.40
N ASP A 270 -1.17 7.92 -11.73
CA ASP A 270 -0.78 8.72 -12.88
C ASP A 270 -1.12 7.98 -14.19
N LYS A 271 -1.61 8.73 -15.19
CA LYS A 271 -1.87 8.20 -16.53
C LYS A 271 -0.58 8.02 -17.33
N THR A 272 0.43 8.87 -17.09
CA THR A 272 1.66 8.90 -17.88
C THR A 272 2.75 7.96 -17.39
N THR A 273 2.61 7.44 -16.17
CA THR A 273 3.66 6.59 -15.62
C THR A 273 3.26 5.13 -15.71
N ASP A 274 3.77 4.48 -16.76
CA ASP A 274 3.71 3.04 -16.94
C ASP A 274 4.71 2.39 -15.95
N PHE A 275 4.25 2.13 -14.74
CA PHE A 275 5.08 1.66 -13.62
C PHE A 275 5.38 0.15 -13.66
N ALA A 276 5.16 -0.51 -14.79
CA ALA A 276 5.54 -1.90 -14.99
C ALA A 276 7.08 -2.14 -15.01
N ARG A 277 7.86 -1.09 -14.71
CA ARG A 277 9.26 -1.22 -14.30
C ARG A 277 9.33 -1.27 -12.77
N PRO A 278 9.63 -2.43 -12.16
CA PRO A 278 10.02 -2.46 -10.75
C PRO A 278 11.15 -1.45 -10.52
N ILE A 279 11.21 -0.83 -9.34
CA ILE A 279 12.23 0.15 -8.94
C ILE A 279 13.60 -0.57 -8.85
N ARG A 280 14.13 -1.00 -9.98
CA ARG A 280 15.47 -1.51 -10.17
C ARG A 280 16.14 -0.54 -11.11
N GLN A 281 16.99 0.27 -10.50
CA GLN A 281 17.89 1.24 -11.15
C GLN A 281 17.23 2.57 -11.55
N GLY A 282 17.03 3.43 -10.55
CA GLY A 282 17.09 4.87 -10.83
C GLY A 282 18.45 5.23 -11.46
N PRO A 283 18.54 6.30 -12.27
CA PRO A 283 19.79 6.73 -12.88
C PRO A 283 20.83 6.90 -11.78
N LYS A 284 22.01 6.27 -11.92
CA LYS A 284 23.13 6.48 -11.00
C LYS A 284 23.35 7.98 -10.89
N ARG A 285 23.02 8.57 -9.73
CA ARG A 285 23.36 9.96 -9.41
C ARG A 285 24.85 10.10 -9.69
N ARG A 286 25.18 10.83 -10.75
CA ARG A 286 26.55 11.22 -11.08
C ARG A 286 27.06 11.92 -9.83
N ARG A 287 27.97 11.28 -9.09
CA ARG A 287 28.64 11.90 -7.95
C ARG A 287 29.16 13.24 -8.46
N GLN A 288 28.58 14.33 -7.97
CA GLN A 288 29.14 15.65 -8.19
C GLN A 288 30.59 15.59 -7.75
N SER A 289 31.48 15.78 -8.72
CA SER A 289 32.91 15.96 -8.47
C SER A 289 33.09 17.03 -7.40
N ARG A 290 33.87 16.71 -6.37
CA ARG A 290 34.29 17.64 -5.33
C ARG A 290 34.79 18.95 -5.98
N PRO A 291 34.50 20.13 -5.38
CA PRO A 291 35.12 21.37 -5.82
C PRO A 291 36.64 21.25 -5.66
N ARG A 292 37.37 21.54 -6.73
CA ARG A 292 38.83 21.59 -6.77
C ARG A 292 39.26 22.83 -5.97
N VAL A 293 40.01 22.61 -4.89
CA VAL A 293 40.66 23.69 -4.12
C VAL A 293 41.67 24.40 -5.02
N PRO A 294 41.69 25.74 -5.13
CA PRO A 294 42.75 26.45 -5.83
C PRO A 294 44.03 26.42 -4.98
N GLN A 295 45.12 25.85 -5.51
CA GLN A 295 46.46 26.04 -4.95
C GLN A 295 47.07 27.34 -5.48
N ALA A 296 47.70 28.09 -4.58
CA ALA A 296 48.47 29.30 -4.87
C ALA A 296 49.86 28.96 -5.47
N PRO A 297 50.51 29.90 -6.20
CA PRO A 297 51.68 29.60 -7.03
C PRO A 297 53.01 30.00 -6.38
N LEU A 298 54.03 29.13 -6.50
CA LEU A 298 55.47 29.44 -6.36
C LEU A 298 56.25 28.42 -7.22
N THR A 299 56.79 28.83 -8.38
CA THR A 299 58.20 29.23 -8.69
C THR A 299 59.20 28.08 -8.88
N SER A 300 60.06 28.27 -9.90
CA SER A 300 61.32 27.59 -10.24
C SER A 300 61.18 26.33 -11.12
N ASP A 301 61.55 26.30 -12.40
CA ASP A 301 62.79 26.63 -13.14
C ASP A 301 63.73 25.40 -13.30
N SER A 302 63.81 24.98 -14.57
CA SER A 302 64.84 24.25 -15.35
C SER A 302 65.71 23.12 -14.75
N GLY A 303 65.78 22.00 -15.48
CA GLY A 303 66.90 21.04 -15.42
C GLY A 303 66.63 19.65 -16.00
N SER A 304 66.82 19.47 -17.32
CA SER A 304 67.13 18.16 -17.94
C SER A 304 68.66 17.94 -17.92
N PRO A 305 69.22 16.71 -18.03
CA PRO A 305 69.24 15.95 -19.30
C PRO A 305 69.15 14.40 -19.19
N SER A 306 68.93 13.81 -20.37
CA SER A 306 68.60 12.43 -20.82
C SER A 306 69.79 11.38 -20.77
N PRO A 307 69.80 10.25 -21.53
CA PRO A 307 69.13 8.91 -21.44
C PRO A 307 70.20 7.76 -21.62
N PRO A 308 70.07 6.60 -22.35
CA PRO A 308 69.03 5.60 -22.75
C PRO A 308 69.54 4.13 -22.46
N PRO A 309 69.33 3.02 -23.24
CA PRO A 309 68.29 2.55 -24.19
C PRO A 309 67.72 1.12 -23.87
N SER A 310 66.69 0.61 -24.58
CA SER A 310 66.67 -0.52 -25.57
C SER A 310 65.67 -1.61 -25.10
N GLU A 311 64.84 -2.34 -25.87
CA GLU A 311 64.69 -2.60 -27.31
C GLU A 311 63.31 -3.26 -27.64
N GLN A 312 62.74 -2.89 -28.81
CA GLN A 312 62.08 -3.69 -29.88
C GLN A 312 60.89 -4.64 -29.58
N ASN A 313 59.68 -4.43 -30.13
CA ASN A 313 59.12 -4.61 -31.51
C ASN A 313 58.12 -5.80 -31.47
N SER A 314 56.96 -5.87 -32.15
CA SER A 314 56.52 -5.43 -33.49
C SER A 314 54.97 -5.53 -33.56
N ARG A 315 54.24 -4.54 -34.10
CA ARG A 315 53.47 -4.52 -35.40
C ARG A 315 52.84 -5.87 -35.81
N VAL A 316 51.57 -5.97 -36.22
CA VAL A 316 51.02 -5.54 -37.54
C VAL A 316 49.47 -5.47 -37.49
N ASP A 317 48.92 -4.49 -38.22
CA ASP A 317 47.51 -4.35 -38.65
C ASP A 317 47.49 -4.55 -40.19
N PRO A 318 46.43 -5.12 -40.81
CA PRO A 318 45.66 -4.27 -41.73
C PRO A 318 44.14 -4.59 -41.86
N THR A 319 43.38 -3.52 -42.10
CA THR A 319 41.94 -3.41 -42.51
C THR A 319 41.76 -3.69 -44.03
N PRO A 320 40.57 -3.50 -44.70
CA PRO A 320 39.14 -3.63 -44.34
C PRO A 320 38.31 -4.43 -45.39
N GLN A 321 37.10 -4.94 -45.06
CA GLN A 321 36.06 -5.13 -46.08
C GLN A 321 34.62 -5.11 -45.55
N ARG A 322 33.80 -4.36 -46.29
CA ARG A 322 32.39 -4.03 -46.15
C ARG A 322 31.52 -5.18 -46.68
N CYS A 323 30.56 -5.66 -45.89
CA CYS A 323 29.36 -6.33 -46.41
C CYS A 323 28.13 -5.77 -45.68
N GLN A 324 27.24 -5.19 -46.47
CA GLN A 324 25.88 -4.85 -46.09
C GLN A 324 25.07 -6.15 -46.03
N SER A 325 24.32 -6.34 -44.95
CA SER A 325 23.14 -7.19 -44.96
C SER A 325 22.02 -6.45 -44.25
N GLU A 326 21.04 -6.05 -45.05
CA GLU A 326 19.74 -5.62 -44.59
C GLU A 326 19.09 -6.77 -43.82
N SER A 327 18.78 -6.54 -42.55
CA SER A 327 17.67 -7.23 -41.90
C SER A 327 16.82 -6.19 -41.21
N GLN A 328 15.70 -5.90 -41.87
CA GLN A 328 14.54 -5.27 -41.25
C GLN A 328 14.16 -6.12 -40.03
N ASN A 329 14.34 -5.57 -38.84
CA ASN A 329 13.61 -6.02 -37.65
C ASN A 329 13.18 -4.78 -36.87
N SER A 330 11.88 -4.55 -36.94
CA SER A 330 11.09 -3.53 -36.29
C SER A 330 11.31 -3.53 -34.76
N PRO A 331 11.60 -2.38 -34.12
CA PRO A 331 11.81 -2.32 -32.69
C PRO A 331 10.50 -2.01 -31.96
N THR A 332 9.55 -2.95 -31.90
CA THR A 332 8.26 -2.62 -31.22
C THR A 332 7.48 -3.73 -30.54
N LYS A 333 7.92 -5.00 -30.54
CA LYS A 333 7.12 -6.09 -29.90
C LYS A 333 7.76 -6.85 -28.75
N ALA A 334 9.08 -6.81 -28.58
CA ALA A 334 9.75 -7.65 -27.56
C ALA A 334 9.67 -7.11 -26.12
N HIS A 335 9.30 -5.84 -25.90
CA HIS A 335 9.41 -5.22 -24.57
C HIS A 335 8.12 -5.23 -23.74
N VAL A 336 6.97 -5.45 -24.39
CA VAL A 336 5.64 -5.46 -23.74
C VAL A 336 5.37 -6.82 -23.09
N ASP A 337 5.81 -7.91 -23.72
CA ASP A 337 5.56 -9.29 -23.30
C ASP A 337 6.31 -9.66 -22.00
N ASP A 338 7.59 -9.28 -21.90
CA ASP A 338 8.40 -9.43 -20.68
C ASP A 338 7.80 -8.69 -19.48
N THR A 339 7.15 -7.56 -19.74
CA THR A 339 6.63 -6.66 -18.71
C THR A 339 5.29 -7.18 -18.17
N TYR A 340 4.40 -7.62 -19.07
CA TYR A 340 3.13 -8.25 -18.70
C TYR A 340 3.36 -9.54 -17.90
N THR A 341 4.35 -10.34 -18.29
CA THR A 341 4.70 -11.58 -17.59
C THR A 341 5.21 -11.31 -16.17
N ALA A 342 6.08 -10.31 -16.00
CA ALA A 342 6.57 -9.92 -14.67
C ALA A 342 5.44 -9.38 -13.77
N ASP A 343 4.51 -8.59 -14.31
CA ASP A 343 3.37 -8.09 -13.54
C ASP A 343 2.43 -9.23 -13.11
N MET A 344 2.22 -10.23 -13.97
CA MET A 344 1.46 -11.43 -13.61
C MET A 344 2.13 -12.24 -12.49
N GLU A 345 3.45 -12.46 -12.57
CA GLU A 345 4.21 -13.13 -11.51
C GLU A 345 4.12 -12.37 -10.19
N ILE A 346 4.21 -11.04 -10.24
CA ILE A 346 4.03 -10.20 -9.06
C ILE A 346 2.61 -10.37 -8.52
N GLN A 347 1.58 -10.26 -9.37
CA GLN A 347 0.18 -10.38 -8.96
C GLN A 347 -0.09 -11.71 -8.25
N ILE A 348 0.41 -12.83 -8.79
CA ILE A 348 0.28 -14.18 -8.22
C ILE A 348 0.88 -14.24 -6.82
N ASN A 349 2.03 -13.59 -6.61
CA ASN A 349 2.76 -13.62 -5.35
C ASN A 349 2.40 -12.44 -4.43
N ASN A 350 1.54 -11.51 -4.83
CA ASN A 350 1.29 -10.25 -4.12
C ASN A 350 0.19 -10.37 -3.04
N ALA A 351 0.27 -11.39 -2.18
CA ALA A 351 -0.64 -11.56 -1.05
C ALA A 351 0.09 -12.09 0.18
N TYR A 352 -0.29 -11.59 1.36
CA TYR A 352 0.09 -12.20 2.63
C TYR A 352 -0.64 -13.54 2.83
N PRO A 353 -0.05 -14.50 3.58
CA PRO A 353 -0.73 -15.76 3.90
C PRO A 353 -2.12 -15.53 4.49
N GLY A 354 -3.12 -16.26 3.98
CA GLY A 354 -4.52 -16.10 4.37
C GLY A 354 -5.30 -15.04 3.57
N SER A 355 -4.71 -14.47 2.52
CA SER A 355 -5.37 -13.55 1.59
C SER A 355 -5.15 -13.93 0.13
N SER A 356 -6.00 -13.42 -0.75
CA SER A 356 -6.00 -13.69 -2.19
C SER A 356 -6.10 -12.39 -2.98
N ASN A 357 -5.23 -12.23 -3.98
CA ASN A 357 -5.17 -11.03 -4.81
C ASN A 357 -6.11 -11.11 -6.02
N THR A 358 -7.42 -11.04 -5.78
CA THR A 358 -8.44 -11.05 -6.86
C THR A 358 -8.70 -9.65 -7.46
N ILE A 359 -8.16 -8.59 -6.85
CA ILE A 359 -8.31 -7.20 -7.33
C ILE A 359 -7.25 -6.79 -8.37
N GLY A 360 -6.17 -7.57 -8.52
CA GLY A 360 -5.12 -7.28 -9.50
C GLY A 360 -4.07 -6.26 -9.03
N SER A 361 -3.81 -6.22 -7.72
CA SER A 361 -2.73 -5.41 -7.15
C SER A 361 -1.36 -5.98 -7.55
N ILE A 362 -0.37 -5.13 -7.81
CA ILE A 362 1.02 -5.58 -8.01
C ILE A 362 2.00 -4.95 -7.03
N HIS A 363 1.51 -4.25 -6.00
CA HIS A 363 2.28 -3.48 -5.02
C HIS A 363 3.29 -2.49 -5.64
N GLN A 364 3.82 -1.58 -4.82
CA GLN A 364 4.76 -0.51 -5.19
C GLN A 364 4.32 0.47 -6.30
N ARG A 365 3.11 0.35 -6.85
CA ARG A 365 2.51 1.36 -7.73
C ARG A 365 2.31 2.66 -6.97
N ARG A 366 2.63 3.78 -7.61
CA ARG A 366 2.46 5.11 -7.03
C ARG A 366 1.06 5.65 -7.31
N TRP A 367 0.38 6.00 -6.23
CA TRP A 367 -0.91 6.67 -6.20
C TRP A 367 -0.74 8.07 -5.61
N TYR A 368 -1.70 8.94 -5.91
CA TYR A 368 -1.87 10.24 -5.29
C TYR A 368 -3.19 10.26 -4.56
N LEU A 369 -3.14 10.67 -3.30
CA LEU A 369 -4.30 10.79 -2.43
C LEU A 369 -4.57 12.27 -2.16
N SER A 370 -5.80 12.72 -2.36
CA SER A 370 -6.22 14.11 -2.14
C SER A 370 -7.61 14.20 -1.53
N LEU A 371 -7.89 15.26 -0.78
CA LEU A 371 -9.22 15.53 -0.27
C LEU A 371 -10.19 15.89 -1.41
N ASP A 372 -11.32 15.18 -1.49
CA ASP A 372 -12.46 15.59 -2.31
C ASP A 372 -13.25 16.65 -1.55
N ARG A 373 -12.90 17.91 -1.79
CA ARG A 373 -13.45 19.05 -1.05
C ARG A 373 -14.96 19.16 -1.25
N GLU A 374 -15.45 18.95 -2.46
CA GLU A 374 -16.86 19.12 -2.78
C GLU A 374 -17.73 18.05 -2.12
N SER A 375 -17.30 16.79 -2.16
CA SER A 375 -18.00 15.69 -1.47
C SER A 375 -17.81 15.71 0.04
N SER A 376 -16.75 16.37 0.52
CA SER A 376 -16.54 16.63 1.94
C SER A 376 -17.32 17.86 2.44
N GLY A 377 -18.18 18.48 1.62
CA GLY A 377 -19.05 19.58 2.06
C GLY A 377 -18.46 20.98 1.95
N PHE A 378 -17.37 21.16 1.19
CA PHE A 378 -16.76 22.46 0.91
C PHE A 378 -17.10 22.98 -0.49
N GLU A 379 -17.07 24.29 -0.65
CA GLU A 379 -17.21 25.01 -1.92
C GLU A 379 -16.10 26.05 -2.10
N PRO A 380 -15.73 26.36 -3.35
CA PRO A 380 -14.75 27.40 -3.63
C PRO A 380 -15.39 28.77 -3.45
N THR A 381 -14.88 29.58 -2.52
CA THR A 381 -15.24 30.99 -2.41
C THR A 381 -14.46 31.81 -3.42
N VAL A 382 -15.20 32.59 -4.22
CA VAL A 382 -14.65 33.63 -5.08
C VAL A 382 -15.07 34.96 -4.49
N ASN A 383 -14.12 35.75 -3.98
CA ASN A 383 -14.44 37.08 -3.46
C ASN A 383 -15.01 37.94 -4.61
N ALA A 384 -16.28 38.33 -4.50
CA ALA A 384 -17.05 39.02 -5.55
C ALA A 384 -16.60 40.47 -5.87
N GLY A 385 -15.41 40.90 -5.40
CA GLY A 385 -14.85 42.22 -5.67
C GLY A 385 -13.46 42.22 -6.32
N GLU A 386 -12.82 41.05 -6.49
CA GLU A 386 -11.44 40.98 -6.99
C GLU A 386 -11.40 40.37 -8.40
N VAL A 387 -11.58 41.24 -9.39
CA VAL A 387 -11.48 40.93 -10.81
C VAL A 387 -10.05 40.49 -11.16
N LYS A 388 -9.91 39.25 -11.63
CA LYS A 388 -8.89 38.75 -12.58
C LYS A 388 -7.40 39.04 -12.28
N GLU A 389 -6.89 38.75 -11.08
CA GLU A 389 -5.47 38.42 -10.96
C GLU A 389 -5.26 36.91 -11.19
N ARG A 390 -4.69 36.56 -12.35
CA ARG A 390 -4.24 35.19 -12.66
C ARG A 390 -3.27 34.73 -11.57
N GLY A 391 -3.72 33.85 -10.67
CA GLY A 391 -2.83 33.14 -9.75
C GLY A 391 -3.28 33.07 -8.29
N ARG A 392 -4.36 33.74 -7.87
CA ARG A 392 -4.84 33.59 -6.48
C ARG A 392 -5.54 32.24 -6.28
N LYS A 393 -5.10 31.49 -5.26
CA LYS A 393 -5.67 30.19 -4.87
C LYS A 393 -7.11 30.40 -4.43
N LYS A 394 -8.05 29.65 -5.04
CA LYS A 394 -9.43 29.55 -4.56
C LYS A 394 -9.41 29.07 -3.11
N ARG A 395 -10.00 29.85 -2.20
CA ARG A 395 -10.21 29.42 -0.82
C ARG A 395 -11.44 28.52 -0.78
N TRP A 396 -11.38 27.47 0.02
CA TRP A 396 -12.47 26.53 0.21
C TRP A 396 -13.07 26.75 1.58
N THR A 397 -14.39 26.88 1.61
CA THR A 397 -15.19 27.08 2.83
C THR A 397 -16.35 26.08 2.84
N PRO A 398 -16.92 25.78 4.01
CA PRO A 398 -18.15 24.99 4.11
C PRO A 398 -19.27 25.51 3.18
N LYS A 399 -20.01 24.61 2.52
CA LYS A 399 -21.16 24.91 1.64
C LYS A 399 -22.32 25.55 2.39
N LEU A 400 -22.65 25.00 3.55
CA LEU A 400 -23.75 25.41 4.39
C LEU A 400 -23.34 25.27 5.86
N VAL A 401 -24.06 25.96 6.75
CA VAL A 401 -23.86 25.84 8.19
C VAL A 401 -24.07 24.38 8.59
N GLY A 402 -23.05 23.75 9.16
CA GLY A 402 -23.06 22.33 9.55
C GLY A 402 -22.66 21.33 8.45
N GLN A 403 -22.27 21.79 7.26
CA GLN A 403 -21.55 20.97 6.27
C GLN A 403 -20.05 21.24 6.35
N GLY A 404 -19.23 20.34 5.80
CA GLY A 404 -17.78 20.44 5.95
C GLY A 404 -17.32 20.06 7.35
N PHE A 405 -16.04 20.31 7.62
CA PHE A 405 -15.44 20.08 8.92
C PHE A 405 -14.32 21.09 9.19
N GLU A 406 -14.00 21.28 10.47
CA GLU A 406 -12.85 22.06 10.89
C GLU A 406 -11.56 21.38 10.41
N PRO A 407 -10.59 22.12 9.85
CA PRO A 407 -9.33 21.55 9.40
C PRO A 407 -8.64 20.76 10.50
N PHE A 408 -8.18 19.55 10.17
CA PHE A 408 -7.39 18.73 11.07
C PHE A 408 -6.05 18.36 10.46
N TYR A 409 -5.09 17.99 11.32
CA TYR A 409 -3.73 17.67 10.92
C TYR A 409 -3.29 16.36 11.55
N VAL A 410 -2.45 15.63 10.82
CA VAL A 410 -1.83 14.41 11.30
C VAL A 410 -0.44 14.76 11.85
N HIS A 411 -0.28 14.65 13.16
CA HIS A 411 0.88 15.14 13.91
C HIS A 411 2.01 14.13 14.02
N GLY A 412 1.74 12.84 13.84
CA GLY A 412 2.74 11.77 13.85
C GLY A 412 2.83 10.97 15.15
N PRO A 413 3.78 10.03 15.24
CA PRO A 413 3.81 8.99 16.28
C PRO A 413 3.87 9.49 17.72
N ASP A 414 4.41 10.69 17.94
CA ASP A 414 4.56 11.29 19.27
C ASP A 414 3.25 11.89 19.81
N SER A 415 2.23 12.06 18.96
CA SER A 415 0.97 12.73 19.32
C SER A 415 -0.28 11.89 19.05
N GLU A 416 -0.23 11.05 18.02
CA GLU A 416 -1.38 10.28 17.58
C GLU A 416 -1.58 9.01 18.41
N ARG A 417 -2.83 8.78 18.82
CA ARG A 417 -3.23 7.63 19.65
C ARG A 417 -4.12 6.64 18.91
N SER A 418 -4.16 5.40 19.37
CA SER A 418 -5.14 4.43 18.89
C SER A 418 -6.57 4.87 19.21
N VAL A 419 -7.49 4.70 18.27
CA VAL A 419 -8.94 4.89 18.54
C VAL A 419 -9.55 3.78 19.40
N ILE A 420 -8.85 2.64 19.55
CA ILE A 420 -9.32 1.49 20.32
C ILE A 420 -8.73 1.51 21.74
N THR A 421 -7.40 1.63 21.83
CA THR A 421 -6.65 1.46 23.08
C THR A 421 -6.17 2.77 23.70
N ALA A 422 -6.29 3.91 22.99
CA ALA A 422 -5.73 5.21 23.37
C ALA A 422 -4.19 5.23 23.55
N ARG A 423 -3.49 4.15 23.17
CA ARG A 423 -2.03 4.03 23.19
C ARG A 423 -1.37 4.89 22.11
N LEU A 424 -0.23 5.48 22.44
CA LEU A 424 0.75 5.99 21.48
C LEU A 424 1.54 4.82 20.87
N GLY A 425 2.24 5.07 19.76
CA GLY A 425 3.20 4.10 19.22
C GLY A 425 4.28 3.72 20.23
N ARG A 426 4.73 4.66 21.07
CA ARG A 426 5.67 4.40 22.17
C ARG A 426 5.10 3.46 23.22
N ASP A 427 3.83 3.62 23.59
CA ASP A 427 3.18 2.74 24.56
C ASP A 427 3.16 1.28 24.04
N VAL A 428 2.96 1.07 22.73
CA VAL A 428 2.98 -0.26 22.12
C VAL A 428 4.39 -0.86 22.11
N LEU A 429 5.43 -0.05 21.85
CA LEU A 429 6.82 -0.49 21.96
C LEU A 429 7.15 -0.94 23.39
N ASP A 430 6.68 -0.19 24.39
CA ASP A 430 6.90 -0.51 25.80
C ASP A 430 6.14 -1.78 26.22
N ASP A 431 4.87 -1.92 25.80
CA ASP A 431 4.05 -3.11 26.08
C ASP A 431 4.65 -4.40 25.48
N GLU A 432 5.32 -4.32 24.33
CA GLU A 432 6.00 -5.44 23.66
C GLU A 432 7.49 -5.57 24.05
N ALA A 433 7.94 -4.83 25.06
CA ALA A 433 9.33 -4.82 25.56
C ALA A 433 10.40 -4.51 24.49
N VAL A 434 10.06 -3.68 23.50
CA VAL A 434 10.99 -3.23 22.45
C VAL A 434 11.83 -2.07 22.97
N GLU A 435 12.97 -2.42 23.55
CA GLU A 435 13.92 -1.45 24.07
C GLU A 435 14.73 -0.76 22.95
N LYS A 436 15.21 0.47 23.20
CA LYS A 436 16.17 1.17 22.31
C LYS A 436 15.73 1.28 20.84
N PHE A 437 14.42 1.25 20.56
CA PHE A 437 13.90 1.53 19.23
C PHE A 437 14.40 2.88 18.71
N VAL A 438 14.93 2.90 17.49
CA VAL A 438 15.46 4.11 16.85
C VAL A 438 14.55 4.47 15.67
N PRO A 439 13.69 5.49 15.81
CA PRO A 439 12.81 5.90 14.72
C PRO A 439 13.62 6.54 13.59
N ARG A 440 13.08 6.44 12.37
CA ARG A 440 13.66 7.15 11.23
C ARG A 440 13.50 8.65 11.42
N ARG A 441 14.62 9.37 11.42
CA ARG A 441 14.61 10.84 11.55
C ARG A 441 14.17 11.54 10.25
N GLY A 442 13.66 12.76 10.41
CA GLY A 442 13.39 13.69 9.31
C GLY A 442 11.95 13.70 8.79
N TRP A 443 11.08 12.85 9.33
CA TRP A 443 9.64 12.97 9.10
C TRP A 443 9.11 14.23 9.78
N ARG A 444 8.20 14.96 9.11
CA ARG A 444 7.55 16.15 9.65
C ARG A 444 6.08 16.17 9.21
N PRO A 445 5.15 16.55 10.10
CA PRO A 445 3.74 16.65 9.74
C PRO A 445 3.52 17.77 8.73
N VAL A 446 2.44 17.67 7.97
CA VAL A 446 1.99 18.74 7.07
C VAL A 446 0.90 19.53 7.77
N LEU A 447 1.24 20.72 8.25
CA LEU A 447 0.39 21.58 9.07
C LEU A 447 -0.20 22.78 8.32
N HIS A 448 0.11 22.93 7.03
CA HIS A 448 -0.20 24.12 6.22
C HIS A 448 -0.55 23.78 4.78
#